data_AF-A0A2W6BRG2-F1
#
_entry.id   AF-A0A2W6BRG2-F1
#
_cell.length_a   1.000
_cell.length_b   1.000
_cell.length_c   1.000
_cell.angle_alpha   90.00
_cell.angle_beta   90.00
_cell.angle_gamma   90.00
#
_symmetry.space_group_name_H-M   'P 1'
#
loop_
_entity.id
_entity.type
_entity.pdbx_description
1 polymer ?
#
loop_
_entity_poly.entity_id
_entity_poly.type
_entity_poly.pdbx_seq_one_letter_code
_entity_poly.pdbx_strand_id
1 'polypeptide(L)'
;MANQEPDHIQVQHILIGFKGSVPDQPISRSKEQARTLAYDLLKQAQAGANFDDLVRQHTDDSPPGIYGMSNKGIVPTAGEYARTGMVPAFGDTGFPLQVGEIGIADYDPRTSPYGWHIVKRLK
;
A
#
# COMPACT_ATOMS: atom_id res chain seq x y z
N MET A 1 11.40 -26.16 0.33
CA MET A 1 11.66 -25.36 -0.89
C MET A 1 11.35 -23.93 -0.52
N ALA A 2 12.31 -23.00 -0.67
CA ALA A 2 12.01 -21.59 -0.45
C ALA A 2 11.09 -21.15 -1.60
N ASN A 3 9.83 -20.81 -1.32
CA ASN A 3 8.97 -20.20 -2.32
C ASN A 3 9.66 -18.92 -2.79
N GLN A 4 10.16 -18.91 -4.02
CA GLN A 4 10.60 -17.68 -4.66
C GLN A 4 9.39 -16.74 -4.75
N GLU A 5 9.57 -15.50 -4.32
CA GLU A 5 8.59 -14.45 -4.57
C GLU A 5 8.31 -14.36 -6.08
N PRO A 6 7.07 -14.08 -6.51
CA PRO A 6 6.73 -13.95 -7.93
C PRO A 6 7.52 -12.82 -8.60
N ASP A 7 7.73 -12.94 -9.92
CA ASP A 7 8.45 -11.93 -10.72
C ASP A 7 7.65 -10.63 -10.84
N HIS A 8 6.33 -10.73 -10.93
CA HIS A 8 5.42 -9.61 -11.17
C HIS A 8 4.20 -9.69 -10.25
N ILE A 9 3.78 -8.54 -9.75
CA ILE A 9 2.71 -8.43 -8.78
C ILE A 9 1.81 -7.24 -9.12
N GLN A 10 0.49 -7.40 -9.02
CA GLN A 10 -0.44 -6.27 -8.99
C GLN A 10 -1.05 -6.11 -7.59
N VAL A 11 -1.03 -4.89 -7.05
CA VAL A 11 -1.64 -4.57 -5.76
C VAL A 11 -2.57 -3.38 -5.88
N GLN A 12 -3.45 -3.25 -4.90
CA GLN A 12 -4.24 -2.06 -4.65
C GLN A 12 -3.93 -1.53 -3.27
N HIS A 13 -3.94 -0.22 -3.07
CA HIS A 13 -3.60 0.36 -1.78
C HIS A 13 -4.47 1.52 -1.31
N ILE A 14 -4.48 1.70 0.01
CA ILE A 14 -5.03 2.86 0.69
C ILE A 14 -3.88 3.52 1.43
N LEU A 15 -3.50 4.74 1.02
CA LEU A 15 -2.56 5.55 1.77
C LEU A 15 -3.33 6.32 2.84
N ILE A 16 -2.90 6.21 4.09
CA ILE A 16 -3.39 7.03 5.20
C ILE A 16 -2.24 7.89 5.71
N GLY A 17 -2.26 9.15 5.28
CA GLY A 17 -1.31 10.17 5.69
C GLY A 17 -1.74 10.91 6.96
N PHE A 18 -0.86 11.76 7.44
CA PHE A 18 -1.11 12.70 8.54
C PHE A 18 -0.60 14.09 8.15
N LYS A 19 -0.91 15.08 8.99
CA LYS A 19 -0.49 16.47 8.74
C LYS A 19 1.01 16.57 8.46
N GLY A 20 1.35 16.97 7.23
CA GLY A 20 2.72 17.17 6.75
C GLY A 20 3.45 15.91 6.28
N SER A 21 2.80 14.74 6.21
CA SER A 21 3.44 13.51 5.71
C SER A 21 3.33 13.35 4.20
N VAL A 22 2.23 13.79 3.61
CA VAL A 22 1.99 13.75 2.16
C VAL A 22 2.15 15.16 1.59
N PRO A 23 3.06 15.39 0.63
CA PRO A 23 3.24 16.69 0.00
C PRO A 23 1.94 17.19 -0.64
N ASP A 24 1.67 18.49 -0.52
CA ASP A 24 0.53 19.18 -1.16
C ASP A 24 -0.87 18.67 -0.81
N GLN A 25 -1.01 17.77 0.18
CA GLN A 25 -2.30 17.29 0.66
C GLN A 25 -2.75 18.04 1.94
N PRO A 26 -3.97 18.58 1.99
CA PRO A 26 -4.47 19.34 3.13
C PRO A 26 -4.96 18.43 4.27
N ILE A 27 -4.09 17.55 4.77
CA ILE A 27 -4.41 16.58 5.82
C ILE A 27 -4.37 17.26 7.20
N SER A 28 -5.50 17.26 7.92
CA SER A 28 -5.61 17.82 9.27
C SER A 28 -5.36 16.81 10.40
N ARG A 29 -5.46 15.51 10.11
CA ARG A 29 -5.36 14.42 11.11
C ARG A 29 -3.94 14.30 11.69
N SER A 30 -3.84 13.97 12.97
CA SER A 30 -2.57 13.68 13.64
C SER A 30 -1.99 12.33 13.20
N LYS A 31 -0.72 12.08 13.53
CA LYS A 31 -0.05 10.81 13.27
C LYS A 31 -0.77 9.63 13.97
N GLU A 32 -1.23 9.83 15.20
CA GLU A 32 -1.95 8.83 15.99
C GLU A 32 -3.35 8.57 15.43
N GLN A 33 -4.03 9.62 14.95
CA GLN A 33 -5.31 9.50 14.26
C GLN A 33 -5.17 8.73 12.94
N ALA A 34 -4.13 9.04 12.16
CA ALA A 34 -3.79 8.32 10.93
C ALA A 34 -3.53 6.83 11.20
N ARG A 35 -2.71 6.51 12.23
CA ARG A 35 -2.49 5.12 12.65
C ARG A 35 -3.79 4.43 13.01
N THR A 36 -4.61 5.06 13.85
CA THR A 36 -5.88 4.47 14.32
C THR A 36 -6.80 4.17 13.14
N LEU A 37 -6.96 5.13 12.22
CA LEU A 37 -7.75 4.95 11.00
C LEU A 37 -7.19 3.84 10.11
N ALA A 38 -5.88 3.78 9.91
CA ALA A 38 -5.27 2.77 9.04
C ALA A 38 -5.52 1.35 9.54
N TYR A 39 -5.35 1.11 10.85
CA TYR A 39 -5.62 -0.19 11.46
C TYR A 39 -7.11 -0.52 11.54
N ASP A 40 -7.99 0.47 11.61
CA ASP A 40 -9.44 0.25 11.52
C ASP A 40 -9.85 -0.18 10.10
N LEU A 41 -9.37 0.52 9.08
CA LEU A 41 -9.59 0.16 7.67
C LEU A 41 -9.01 -1.20 7.33
N LEU A 42 -7.83 -1.55 7.87
CA LEU A 42 -7.26 -2.89 7.73
C LEU A 42 -8.22 -3.96 8.25
N LYS A 43 -8.79 -3.77 9.45
CA LYS A 43 -9.74 -4.71 10.04
C LYS A 43 -11.00 -4.84 9.19
N GLN A 44 -11.57 -3.72 8.72
CA GLN A 44 -12.75 -3.73 7.85
C GLN A 44 -12.46 -4.47 6.54
N ALA A 45 -11.32 -4.19 5.92
CA ALA A 45 -10.88 -4.83 4.69
C ALA A 45 -10.69 -6.35 4.88
N GLN A 46 -10.02 -6.77 5.95
CA GLN A 46 -9.84 -8.18 6.30
C GLN A 46 -11.16 -8.89 6.66
N ALA A 47 -12.15 -8.15 7.16
CA ALA A 47 -13.50 -8.65 7.41
C ALA A 47 -14.37 -8.76 6.13
N GLY A 48 -13.84 -8.41 4.95
CA GLY A 48 -14.52 -8.55 3.66
C GLY A 48 -15.24 -7.30 3.17
N ALA A 49 -14.98 -6.12 3.75
CA ALA A 49 -15.46 -4.86 3.18
C ALA A 49 -14.93 -4.66 1.75
N ASN A 50 -15.69 -3.97 0.90
CA ASN A 50 -15.27 -3.69 -0.47
C ASN A 50 -14.05 -2.77 -0.48
N PHE A 51 -12.89 -3.33 -0.85
CA PHE A 51 -11.63 -2.61 -0.86
C PHE A 51 -11.64 -1.42 -1.83
N ASP A 52 -12.30 -1.53 -2.99
CA ASP A 52 -12.41 -0.41 -3.94
C ASP A 52 -13.13 0.79 -3.33
N ASP A 53 -14.17 0.52 -2.54
CA ASP A 53 -14.94 1.59 -1.89
C ASP A 53 -14.12 2.22 -0.75
N LEU A 54 -13.39 1.41 0.02
CA LEU A 54 -12.47 1.91 1.04
C LEU A 54 -11.37 2.80 0.43
N VAL A 55 -10.80 2.40 -0.71
CA VAL A 55 -9.80 3.20 -1.44
C VAL A 55 -10.40 4.54 -1.84
N ARG A 56 -11.55 4.55 -2.53
CA ARG A 56 -12.19 5.79 -2.98
C ARG A 56 -12.54 6.75 -1.85
N GLN A 57 -12.90 6.22 -0.68
CA GLN A 57 -13.37 7.02 0.45
C GLN A 57 -12.24 7.54 1.34
N HIS A 58 -11.14 6.80 1.48
CA HIS A 58 -10.17 7.05 2.55
C HIS A 58 -8.75 7.34 2.11
N THR A 59 -8.38 7.01 0.87
CA THR A 59 -6.99 7.18 0.44
C THR A 59 -6.60 8.66 0.34
N ASP A 60 -5.44 9.01 0.91
CA ASP A 60 -4.76 10.30 0.76
C ASP A 60 -3.88 10.35 -0.50
N ASP A 61 -3.94 9.30 -1.32
CA ASP A 61 -3.37 9.21 -2.66
C ASP A 61 -4.48 9.34 -3.73
N SER A 62 -4.18 9.06 -5.00
CA SER A 62 -5.19 9.05 -6.06
C SER A 62 -5.83 7.67 -6.24
N PRO A 63 -7.18 7.55 -6.23
CA PRO A 63 -7.84 6.31 -6.66
C PRO A 63 -7.59 6.05 -8.15
N PRO A 64 -7.56 4.78 -8.62
CA PRO A 64 -7.96 3.57 -7.91
C PRO A 64 -6.86 2.95 -7.02
N GLY A 65 -5.70 3.58 -6.90
CA GLY A 65 -4.60 3.09 -6.07
C GLY A 65 -4.03 1.73 -6.51
N ILE A 66 -4.10 1.40 -7.80
CA ILE A 66 -3.65 0.11 -8.34
C ILE A 66 -2.27 0.28 -8.96
N TYR A 67 -1.33 -0.56 -8.54
CA TYR A 67 0.06 -0.54 -9.01
C TYR A 67 0.51 -1.94 -9.41
N GLY A 68 1.08 -2.06 -10.60
CA GLY A 68 1.87 -3.21 -10.98
C GLY A 68 3.31 -3.02 -10.53
N MET A 69 3.97 -4.09 -10.08
CA MET A 69 5.37 -4.06 -9.66
C MET A 69 6.14 -5.28 -10.15
N SER A 70 7.38 -5.05 -10.58
CA SER A 70 8.35 -6.11 -10.85
C SER A 70 9.29 -6.35 -9.66
N ASN A 71 9.69 -7.59 -9.45
CA ASN A 71 10.56 -7.98 -8.35
C ASN A 71 12.01 -7.52 -8.58
N LYS A 72 12.86 -7.69 -7.56
CA LYS A 72 14.28 -7.32 -7.62
C LYS A 72 14.98 -8.05 -8.76
N GLY A 73 15.64 -7.30 -9.64
CA GLY A 73 16.33 -7.84 -10.81
C GLY A 73 15.42 -8.19 -11.99
N ILE A 74 14.11 -7.99 -11.87
CA ILE A 74 13.15 -8.18 -12.96
C ILE A 74 12.86 -6.84 -13.63
N VAL A 75 12.97 -6.81 -14.96
CA VAL A 75 12.68 -5.62 -15.76
C VAL A 75 11.18 -5.32 -15.69
N PRO A 76 10.76 -4.10 -15.29
CA PRO A 76 9.35 -3.72 -15.26
C PRO A 76 8.73 -3.80 -16.65
N THR A 77 7.50 -4.31 -16.74
CA THR A 77 6.71 -4.21 -17.97
C THR A 77 5.96 -2.87 -18.04
N ALA A 78 5.31 -2.57 -19.17
CA ALA A 78 4.64 -1.29 -19.37
C ALA A 78 3.55 -1.06 -18.30
N GLY A 79 3.67 0.02 -17.53
CA GLY A 79 2.75 0.35 -16.44
C GLY A 79 3.11 -0.28 -15.09
N GLU A 80 4.23 -0.99 -14.97
CA GLU A 80 4.77 -1.47 -13.70
C GLU A 80 5.87 -0.57 -13.16
N TYR A 81 6.01 -0.58 -11.84
CA TYR A 81 7.12 0.05 -11.13
C TYR A 81 8.11 -1.02 -10.68
N ALA A 82 9.41 -0.76 -10.79
CA ALA A 82 10.38 -1.63 -10.12
C ALA A 82 10.12 -1.57 -8.60
N ARG A 83 10.22 -2.71 -7.90
CA ARG A 83 10.11 -2.76 -6.43
C ARG A 83 11.02 -1.73 -5.73
N THR A 84 12.18 -1.46 -6.30
CA THR A 84 13.15 -0.46 -5.79
C THR A 84 12.79 1.00 -6.09
N GLY A 85 11.83 1.23 -6.99
CA GLY A 85 11.32 2.56 -7.35
C GLY A 85 10.08 2.97 -6.56
N MET A 86 9.52 2.08 -5.75
CA MET A 86 8.44 2.40 -4.80
C MET A 86 9.01 2.54 -3.39
N VAL A 87 8.20 3.06 -2.46
CA VAL A 87 8.59 3.11 -1.05
C VAL A 87 8.87 1.68 -0.55
N PRO A 88 10.02 1.40 0.10
CA PRO A 88 10.44 0.04 0.40
C PRO A 88 9.38 -0.79 1.13
N ALA A 89 8.68 -0.18 2.10
CA ALA A 89 7.68 -0.87 2.89
C ALA A 89 6.49 -1.35 2.05
N PHE A 90 6.18 -0.69 0.92
CA PHE A 90 5.10 -1.08 0.02
C PHE A 90 5.42 -2.39 -0.72
N GLY A 91 6.60 -2.47 -1.31
CA GLY A 91 7.06 -3.70 -1.95
C GLY A 91 7.28 -4.82 -0.94
N ASP A 92 7.87 -4.52 0.20
CA ASP A 92 8.13 -5.51 1.25
C ASP A 92 6.84 -6.05 1.90
N THR A 93 5.73 -5.29 1.84
CA THR A 93 4.40 -5.78 2.23
C THR A 93 3.70 -6.48 1.08
N GLY A 94 3.80 -5.99 -0.16
CA GLY A 94 3.06 -6.49 -1.30
C GLY A 94 3.50 -7.87 -1.81
N PHE A 95 4.81 -8.13 -1.89
CA PHE A 95 5.34 -9.38 -2.45
C PHE A 95 5.06 -10.63 -1.59
N PRO A 96 5.11 -10.58 -0.25
CA PRO A 96 4.78 -11.73 0.60
C PRO A 96 3.29 -12.10 0.64
N LEU A 97 2.39 -11.17 0.29
CA LEU A 97 0.95 -11.40 0.33
C LEU A 97 0.50 -12.38 -0.76
N GLN A 98 -0.41 -13.29 -0.41
CA GLN A 98 -1.13 -14.13 -1.36
C GLN A 98 -2.20 -13.32 -2.09
N VAL A 99 -2.61 -13.77 -3.29
CA VAL A 99 -3.69 -13.11 -4.04
C VAL A 99 -4.97 -13.05 -3.21
N GLY A 100 -5.53 -11.85 -3.07
CA GLY A 100 -6.69 -11.55 -2.22
C GLY A 100 -6.34 -11.19 -0.78
N GLU A 101 -5.12 -11.46 -0.32
CA GLU A 101 -4.66 -11.12 1.03
C GLU A 101 -4.41 -9.62 1.19
N ILE A 102 -4.59 -9.15 2.42
CA ILE A 102 -4.51 -7.73 2.79
C ILE A 102 -3.54 -7.57 3.95
N GLY A 103 -2.50 -6.77 3.72
CA GLY A 103 -1.48 -6.41 4.69
C GLY A 103 -1.43 -4.90 4.94
N ILE A 104 -0.53 -4.48 5.83
CA ILE A 104 -0.27 -3.07 6.12
C ILE A 104 1.23 -2.82 6.17
N ALA A 105 1.66 -1.73 5.55
CA ALA A 105 2.97 -1.14 5.74
C ALA A 105 2.84 0.01 6.74
N ASP A 106 3.51 -0.11 7.89
CA ASP A 106 3.53 0.96 8.89
C ASP A 106 4.36 2.16 8.43
N TYR A 107 3.97 3.35 8.91
CA TYR A 107 4.76 4.55 8.74
C TYR A 107 6.18 4.38 9.30
N ASP A 108 7.17 4.68 8.48
CA ASP A 108 8.56 4.84 8.86
C ASP A 108 9.14 6.01 8.06
N PRO A 109 9.83 6.98 8.69
CA PRO A 109 10.34 8.16 8.00
C PRO A 109 11.26 7.87 6.80
N ARG A 110 11.85 6.67 6.72
CA ARG A 110 12.77 6.26 5.66
C ARG A 110 12.11 5.32 4.65
N THR A 111 11.32 4.36 5.12
CA THR A 111 10.77 3.30 4.25
C THR A 111 9.31 3.49 3.87
N SER A 112 8.58 4.35 4.58
CA SER A 112 7.20 4.74 4.28
C SER A 112 6.92 6.17 4.79
N PRO A 113 7.54 7.20 4.18
CA PRO A 113 7.50 8.56 4.70
C PRO A 113 6.11 9.21 4.61
N TYR A 114 5.24 8.69 3.76
CA TYR A 114 3.94 9.29 3.47
C TYR A 114 2.84 8.91 4.47
N GLY A 115 2.97 7.79 5.18
CA GLY A 115 1.96 7.35 6.12
C GLY A 115 1.87 5.83 6.23
N TRP A 116 0.67 5.31 6.46
CA TRP A 116 0.39 3.88 6.45
C TRP A 116 -0.18 3.47 5.11
N HIS A 117 0.24 2.31 4.60
CA HIS A 117 -0.32 1.76 3.37
C HIS A 117 -1.04 0.45 3.67
N ILE A 118 -2.35 0.41 3.55
CA ILE A 118 -3.08 -0.86 3.52
C ILE A 118 -2.98 -1.40 2.10
N VAL A 119 -2.44 -2.60 1.93
CA VAL A 119 -2.12 -3.18 0.63
C VAL A 119 -2.90 -4.47 0.44
N LYS A 120 -3.68 -4.54 -0.64
CA LYS A 120 -4.36 -5.75 -1.10
C LYS A 120 -3.65 -6.31 -2.32
N ARG A 121 -3.33 -7.60 -2.29
CA ARG A 121 -2.78 -8.31 -3.45
C ARG A 121 -3.90 -8.64 -4.45
N LEU A 122 -3.78 -8.19 -5.69
CA LEU A 122 -4.77 -8.46 -6.75
C LEU A 122 -4.38 -9.62 -7.67
N LYS A 123 -3.09 -9.72 -8.04
CA LYS A 123 -2.56 -10.75 -8.94
C LYS A 123 -1.13 -11.07 -8.64
#